data_AF-X5VBZ3-F1
#
_entry.id   AF-X5VBZ3-F1
#
_cell.length_a   1.000
_cell.length_b   1.000
_cell.length_c   1.000
_cell.angle_alpha   90.00
_cell.angle_beta   90.00
_cell.angle_gamma   90.00
#
_symmetry.space_group_name_H-M   'P 1'
#
loop_
_entity.id
_entity.type
_entity.pdbx_description
1 polymer ?
#
loop_
_entity_poly.entity_id
_entity_poly.type
_entity_poly.pdbx_seq_one_letter_code
_entity_poly.pdbx_strand_id
1 'polypeptide(L)'
;MSSADALENREEGAMLHPRFNVIIALAVTAVVSYATGRLEAAEETGFDPLVIDELSAPKSVAIIDDPTGEAPTSKVYSFRIPSGYCNPRRYEPHAPANDCDEQSVRSQVRENVFATKKNGNGQPKQGWYGFAVYLPDDFPYGIKQADGYMQLFYFHNKQCQHISLANFAGKDDSLYLAFSNALRNYNCTPGPRLKVADFKNLVGKWSRFELFIKWAKDSSGRVKVYLNGKLVTEWRGPTFTPGLESTNYAKFGIYLCCTQAVARVRDASLYFAAVRRAATRDGLYTLGDAVALKSLQVTLNALGCDVGKPDGRPSERTREMALSCRTLPAAVAPRDLSVATVRSFLALYSDPTTAGLQRGTFIEPPTEVAVVSNVPNDAAAQAGLLVPVFKVHAYEGQTQKGGSDSTYVTDLDVKIDKSSGTPNFGLAVVVHSYNPGNIDSLEMFLNAPTKSAGKIASCAMGSIKYPDGTDHVAFRFDKSGDTWIVSNASCLISALPKKEAAVVRFVAEHFSDVAVGMVTDGSVNLLTFDVMRNLVGRVATGELKIAAR
;
A
#
# COMPACT_ATOMS: atom_id res chain seq x y z
N MET A 1 6.71 -76.74 49.91
CA MET A 1 6.65 -78.09 49.31
C MET A 1 7.18 -77.99 47.89
N SER A 2 8.27 -78.72 47.61
CA SER A 2 8.95 -78.99 46.31
C SER A 2 9.37 -77.81 45.43
N SER A 3 10.66 -77.43 45.37
CA SER A 3 11.80 -78.03 44.59
C SER A 3 11.74 -77.64 43.10
N ALA A 4 12.54 -76.67 42.60
CA ALA A 4 14.00 -76.66 42.37
C ALA A 4 14.43 -77.52 41.16
N ASP A 5 15.10 -76.85 40.21
CA ASP A 5 16.34 -77.25 39.48
C ASP A 5 16.31 -76.72 38.04
N ALA A 6 17.38 -76.26 37.38
CA ALA A 6 18.73 -75.74 37.66
C ALA A 6 19.47 -75.75 36.29
N LEU A 7 20.65 -75.11 36.25
CA LEU A 7 21.73 -75.16 35.22
C LEU A 7 21.66 -74.08 34.13
N GLU A 8 22.41 -72.97 34.15
CA GLU A 8 23.83 -72.66 34.47
C GLU A 8 24.78 -72.82 33.26
N ASN A 9 25.63 -71.78 33.08
CA ASN A 9 26.96 -71.72 32.47
C ASN A 9 27.15 -71.38 30.97
N ARG A 10 27.69 -70.16 30.77
CA ARG A 10 29.09 -69.82 30.43
C ARG A 10 29.37 -69.08 29.12
N GLU A 11 30.31 -68.14 29.29
CA GLU A 11 30.87 -67.14 28.41
C GLU A 11 31.90 -67.68 27.39
N GLU A 12 32.44 -66.71 26.61
CA GLU A 12 33.52 -66.73 25.63
C GLU A 12 33.05 -67.01 24.20
N GLY A 13 33.31 -66.18 23.18
CA GLY A 13 34.22 -65.07 23.02
C GLY A 13 34.52 -64.93 21.52
N ALA A 14 34.99 -63.74 21.12
CA ALA A 14 35.65 -63.42 19.85
C ALA A 14 34.80 -63.04 18.60
N MET A 15 34.95 -61.73 18.29
CA MET A 15 35.50 -61.19 17.04
C MET A 15 34.58 -60.86 15.83
N LEU A 16 34.72 -59.57 15.46
CA LEU A 16 34.80 -58.99 14.11
C LEU A 16 33.49 -58.78 13.29
N HIS A 17 33.13 -57.49 13.23
CA HIS A 17 32.34 -56.76 12.21
C HIS A 17 32.64 -57.10 10.73
N PRO A 18 31.90 -56.57 9.71
CA PRO A 18 30.63 -55.81 9.70
C PRO A 18 29.63 -56.28 8.60
N ARG A 19 28.39 -55.74 8.58
CA ARG A 19 27.69 -55.20 7.37
C ARG A 19 26.19 -54.91 7.62
N PHE A 20 25.83 -53.63 7.41
CA PHE A 20 24.62 -53.07 6.79
C PHE A 20 23.19 -53.22 7.37
N ASN A 21 22.51 -52.05 7.39
CA ASN A 21 21.08 -51.72 7.29
C ASN A 21 20.21 -51.88 8.56
N VAL A 22 19.80 -50.80 9.25
CA VAL A 22 18.87 -49.67 8.92
C VAL A 22 17.39 -50.09 8.94
N ILE A 23 16.59 -49.26 9.63
CA ILE A 23 15.12 -49.14 9.73
C ILE A 23 14.44 -49.87 10.90
N ILE A 24 14.27 -49.19 12.04
CA ILE A 24 13.04 -49.25 12.88
C ILE A 24 12.80 -47.86 13.48
N ALA A 25 11.66 -47.25 13.13
CA ALA A 25 10.73 -46.55 14.05
C ALA A 25 9.89 -45.51 13.29
N LEU A 26 8.72 -45.92 12.79
CA LEU A 26 7.62 -45.01 12.44
C LEU A 26 6.32 -45.84 12.39
N ALA A 27 5.60 -45.93 13.51
CA ALA A 27 4.22 -46.39 13.52
C ALA A 27 3.54 -46.12 14.89
N VAL A 28 3.29 -44.87 15.25
CA VAL A 28 2.13 -44.52 16.11
C VAL A 28 1.67 -43.11 15.76
N THR A 29 0.64 -43.00 14.91
CA THR A 29 -0.55 -42.14 15.10
C THR A 29 -1.37 -42.13 13.82
N ALA A 30 -2.47 -42.88 13.79
CA ALA A 30 -3.56 -42.64 12.86
C ALA A 30 -4.86 -42.85 13.63
N VAL A 31 -5.31 -41.79 14.30
CA VAL A 31 -6.70 -41.68 14.78
C VAL A 31 -7.33 -40.50 14.04
N VAL A 32 -8.17 -40.89 13.09
CA VAL A 32 -9.32 -40.23 12.47
C VAL A 32 -9.63 -38.80 12.94
N SER A 33 -9.44 -37.81 12.05
CA SER A 33 -10.11 -36.51 12.10
C SER A 33 -10.96 -36.34 10.84
N TYR A 34 -12.26 -36.59 10.96
CA TYR A 34 -13.26 -36.13 9.99
C TYR A 34 -13.92 -34.85 10.55
N ALA A 35 -14.00 -33.83 9.68
CA ALA A 35 -14.85 -32.64 9.79
C ALA A 35 -14.62 -31.64 10.93
N THR A 36 -13.74 -30.65 10.71
CA THR A 36 -14.02 -29.19 10.77
C THR A 36 -12.80 -28.45 10.19
N GLY A 37 -13.01 -27.57 9.21
CA GLY A 37 -11.94 -26.95 8.42
C GLY A 37 -11.12 -25.89 9.17
N ARG A 38 -10.25 -26.32 10.09
CA ARG A 38 -9.10 -25.50 10.53
C ARG A 38 -7.97 -25.65 9.50
N LEU A 39 -7.63 -24.57 8.81
CA LEU A 39 -6.32 -24.47 8.17
C LEU A 39 -5.27 -24.41 9.28
N GLU A 40 -4.55 -25.51 9.51
CA GLU A 40 -3.41 -25.57 10.41
C GLU A 40 -2.25 -24.73 9.84
N ALA A 41 -2.16 -23.47 10.29
CA ALA A 41 -0.92 -22.68 10.42
C ALA A 41 -1.20 -21.26 10.97
N ALA A 42 -2.24 -21.05 11.79
CA ALA A 42 -2.65 -19.70 12.19
C ALA A 42 -1.62 -18.97 13.08
N GLU A 43 -0.92 -19.67 13.98
CA GLU A 43 -0.07 -19.04 15.00
C GLU A 43 1.13 -18.29 14.41
N GLU A 44 1.68 -18.71 13.28
CA GLU A 44 2.85 -18.06 12.69
C GLU A 44 2.51 -16.85 11.80
N THR A 45 1.28 -16.72 11.34
CA THR A 45 0.91 -15.65 10.39
C THR A 45 0.81 -14.29 11.07
N GLY A 46 0.63 -14.22 12.39
CA GLY A 46 0.37 -12.96 13.10
C GLY A 46 -1.02 -12.35 12.84
N PHE A 47 -1.83 -12.93 11.94
CA PHE A 47 -3.26 -12.66 11.82
C PHE A 47 -4.03 -13.37 12.93
N ASP A 48 -5.26 -12.89 13.18
CA ASP A 48 -6.23 -13.71 13.88
C ASP A 48 -6.61 -14.95 13.02
N PRO A 49 -7.19 -16.02 13.59
CA PRO A 49 -7.38 -17.27 12.87
C PRO A 49 -7.97 -17.09 11.48
N LEU A 50 -7.26 -17.60 10.47
CA LEU A 50 -7.68 -17.55 9.09
C LEU A 50 -8.70 -18.66 8.84
N VAL A 51 -9.85 -18.30 8.29
CA VAL A 51 -10.94 -19.24 7.98
C VAL A 51 -11.38 -19.08 6.54
N ILE A 52 -11.80 -20.17 5.91
CA ILE A 52 -12.42 -20.11 4.58
C ILE A 52 -13.67 -19.22 4.69
N ASP A 53 -13.79 -18.24 3.79
CA ASP A 53 -14.99 -17.43 3.70
C ASP A 53 -16.14 -18.33 3.28
N GLU A 54 -17.20 -18.34 4.08
CA GLU A 54 -18.39 -19.17 3.91
C GLU A 54 -19.14 -18.98 2.58
N LEU A 55 -18.85 -17.89 1.87
CA LEU A 55 -19.39 -17.60 0.53
C LEU A 55 -18.50 -18.16 -0.60
N SER A 56 -17.32 -18.69 -0.29
CA SER A 56 -16.43 -19.29 -1.29
C SER A 56 -17.07 -20.47 -2.02
N ALA A 57 -16.70 -20.63 -3.30
CA ALA A 57 -17.09 -21.80 -4.07
C ALA A 57 -16.65 -23.11 -3.37
N PRO A 58 -17.47 -24.18 -3.36
CA PRO A 58 -17.14 -25.43 -2.71
C PRO A 58 -15.80 -26.00 -3.20
N LYS A 59 -14.96 -26.46 -2.27
CA LYS A 59 -13.64 -27.05 -2.56
C LYS A 59 -12.69 -26.14 -3.37
N SER A 60 -12.96 -24.85 -3.42
CA SER A 60 -12.14 -23.90 -4.18
C SER A 60 -10.91 -23.40 -3.44
N VAL A 61 -10.87 -23.57 -2.12
CA VAL A 61 -9.77 -23.15 -1.26
C VAL A 61 -9.09 -24.41 -0.71
N ALA A 62 -7.77 -24.48 -0.85
CA ALA A 62 -6.95 -25.56 -0.30
C ALA A 62 -5.59 -25.04 0.17
N ILE A 63 -4.94 -25.77 1.08
CA ILE A 63 -3.48 -25.67 1.26
C ILE A 63 -2.87 -26.85 0.53
N ILE A 64 -1.97 -26.57 -0.40
CA ILE A 64 -1.26 -27.59 -1.19
C ILE A 64 0.24 -27.38 -1.09
N ASP A 65 1.02 -28.37 -1.53
CA ASP A 65 2.44 -28.15 -1.80
C ASP A 65 2.59 -27.17 -2.96
N ASP A 66 3.64 -26.35 -2.92
CA ASP A 66 3.90 -25.35 -3.95
C ASP A 66 4.04 -26.01 -5.34
N PRO A 67 3.13 -25.72 -6.28
CA PRO A 67 3.17 -26.34 -7.61
C PRO A 67 4.33 -25.84 -8.48
N THR A 68 4.98 -24.74 -8.10
CA THR A 68 6.09 -24.14 -8.87
C THR A 68 7.46 -24.59 -8.39
N GLY A 69 7.58 -25.00 -7.12
CA GLY A 69 8.86 -25.28 -6.45
C GLY A 69 9.68 -24.02 -6.09
N GLU A 70 9.17 -22.82 -6.36
CA GLU A 70 9.90 -21.55 -6.20
C GLU A 70 9.31 -20.63 -5.13
N ALA A 71 8.20 -21.00 -4.51
CA ALA A 71 7.53 -20.18 -3.51
C ALA A 71 8.42 -19.93 -2.29
N PRO A 72 8.19 -18.82 -1.56
CA PRO A 72 8.88 -18.55 -0.30
C PRO A 72 8.63 -19.62 0.79
N THR A 73 7.55 -20.38 0.67
CA THR A 73 7.15 -21.47 1.58
C THR A 73 6.80 -22.73 0.79
N SER A 74 7.12 -23.91 1.34
CA SER A 74 6.84 -25.19 0.67
C SER A 74 5.35 -25.50 0.50
N LYS A 75 4.49 -24.91 1.34
CA LYS A 75 3.04 -24.97 1.22
C LYS A 75 2.45 -23.62 0.86
N VAL A 76 1.39 -23.64 0.07
CA VAL A 76 0.71 -22.45 -0.46
C VAL A 76 -0.80 -22.59 -0.33
N TYR A 77 -1.49 -21.47 -0.18
CA TYR A 77 -2.93 -21.40 -0.34
C TYR A 77 -3.26 -21.42 -1.84
N SER A 78 -4.10 -22.34 -2.28
CA SER A 78 -4.64 -22.38 -3.64
C SER A 78 -6.09 -21.91 -3.63
N PHE A 79 -6.43 -21.08 -4.62
CA PHE A 79 -7.76 -20.51 -4.83
C PHE A 79 -8.20 -20.75 -6.27
N ARG A 80 -9.48 -21.09 -6.47
CA ARG A 80 -10.07 -21.27 -7.81
C ARG A 80 -11.49 -20.74 -7.90
N ILE A 81 -11.77 -19.85 -8.83
CA ILE A 81 -13.15 -19.52 -9.20
C ILE A 81 -13.56 -20.35 -10.43
N PRO A 82 -14.63 -21.15 -10.36
CA PRO A 82 -15.16 -21.87 -11.52
C PRO A 82 -16.06 -20.97 -12.36
N SER A 83 -16.01 -21.14 -13.68
CA SER A 83 -16.88 -20.50 -14.65
C SER A 83 -18.35 -20.81 -14.36
N GLY A 84 -19.20 -19.79 -14.44
CA GLY A 84 -20.64 -19.92 -14.24
C GLY A 84 -21.09 -20.20 -12.79
N TYR A 85 -20.17 -20.35 -11.84
CA TYR A 85 -20.53 -20.59 -10.45
C TYR A 85 -20.75 -19.28 -9.69
N CYS A 86 -21.87 -19.19 -8.97
CA CYS A 86 -22.13 -18.20 -7.93
C CYS A 86 -22.67 -18.93 -6.69
N ASN A 87 -22.49 -18.34 -5.50
CA ASN A 87 -23.00 -18.94 -4.27
C ASN A 87 -24.46 -18.51 -4.00
N PRO A 88 -25.43 -19.46 -3.93
CA PRO A 88 -26.83 -19.11 -3.68
C PRO A 88 -27.13 -18.74 -2.22
N ARG A 89 -26.15 -18.91 -1.31
CA ARG A 89 -26.31 -18.57 0.11
C ARG A 89 -26.47 -17.06 0.29
N ARG A 90 -27.55 -16.66 0.97
CA ARG A 90 -27.78 -15.26 1.38
C ARG A 90 -26.65 -14.77 2.28
N TYR A 91 -26.24 -13.52 2.08
CA TYR A 91 -25.16 -12.91 2.87
C TYR A 91 -25.49 -12.86 4.37
N GLU A 92 -26.75 -12.59 4.70
CA GLU A 92 -27.31 -12.67 6.05
C GLU A 92 -28.74 -13.23 5.99
N PRO A 93 -29.30 -13.74 7.10
CA PRO A 93 -30.66 -14.29 7.13
C PRO A 93 -31.75 -13.35 6.59
N HIS A 94 -31.52 -12.04 6.66
CA HIS A 94 -32.45 -11.00 6.18
C HIS A 94 -31.94 -10.24 4.95
N ALA A 95 -30.76 -10.59 4.41
CA ALA A 95 -30.23 -9.90 3.24
C ALA A 95 -31.01 -10.34 1.98
N PRO A 96 -31.43 -9.39 1.12
CA PRO A 96 -32.17 -9.71 -0.10
C PRO A 96 -31.30 -10.31 -1.21
N ALA A 97 -29.97 -10.33 -1.04
CA ALA A 97 -29.01 -10.69 -2.09
C ALA A 97 -28.08 -11.85 -1.69
N ASN A 98 -27.57 -12.54 -2.69
CA ASN A 98 -26.47 -13.50 -2.63
C ASN A 98 -25.50 -13.26 -3.81
N ASP A 99 -24.48 -14.10 -3.95
CA ASP A 99 -23.53 -13.98 -5.05
C ASP A 99 -24.18 -14.14 -6.42
N CYS A 100 -25.24 -14.94 -6.54
CA CYS A 100 -25.96 -15.13 -7.79
C CYS A 100 -26.78 -13.91 -8.21
N ASP A 101 -27.40 -13.21 -7.26
CA ASP A 101 -28.12 -11.97 -7.54
C ASP A 101 -27.15 -10.86 -7.93
N GLU A 102 -25.99 -10.80 -7.26
CA GLU A 102 -24.94 -9.79 -7.49
C GLU A 102 -23.95 -10.17 -8.61
N GLN A 103 -24.24 -11.24 -9.37
CA GLN A 103 -23.39 -11.74 -10.46
C GLN A 103 -21.91 -11.84 -10.07
N SER A 104 -21.67 -12.49 -8.93
CA SER A 104 -20.40 -12.50 -8.22
C SER A 104 -19.94 -13.94 -7.96
N VAL A 105 -18.62 -14.12 -7.89
CA VAL A 105 -17.98 -15.39 -7.56
C VAL A 105 -16.75 -15.16 -6.71
N ARG A 106 -16.53 -16.06 -5.74
CA ARG A 106 -15.38 -15.95 -4.84
C ARG A 106 -14.80 -17.29 -4.44
N SER A 107 -13.50 -17.25 -4.19
CA SER A 107 -12.70 -18.28 -3.55
C SER A 107 -11.69 -17.58 -2.67
N GLN A 108 -11.94 -17.52 -1.37
CA GLN A 108 -11.16 -16.67 -0.47
C GLN A 108 -11.13 -17.13 0.98
N VAL A 109 -10.13 -16.64 1.69
CA VAL A 109 -9.96 -16.77 3.14
C VAL A 109 -10.20 -15.40 3.77
N ARG A 110 -10.78 -15.39 4.97
CA ARG A 110 -10.94 -14.20 5.80
C ARG A 110 -10.25 -14.37 7.16
N GLU A 111 -9.74 -13.27 7.67
CA GLU A 111 -9.32 -13.16 9.06
C GLU A 111 -10.56 -13.19 9.98
N ASN A 112 -10.52 -14.04 11.01
CA ASN A 112 -11.59 -14.14 11.99
C ASN A 112 -11.31 -13.28 13.23
N VAL A 113 -11.26 -11.95 13.04
CA VAL A 113 -11.03 -10.96 14.12
C VAL A 113 -12.05 -11.06 15.25
N PHE A 114 -13.22 -11.64 15.00
CA PHE A 114 -14.31 -11.78 15.97
C PHE A 114 -14.10 -12.91 16.98
N ALA A 115 -13.26 -13.90 16.64
CA ALA A 115 -13.03 -15.07 17.49
C ALA A 115 -12.12 -14.75 18.68
N THR A 116 -11.03 -14.04 18.43
CA THR A 116 -10.00 -13.71 19.42
C THR A 116 -10.15 -12.30 19.97
N LYS A 117 -10.65 -11.37 19.16
CA LYS A 117 -10.79 -9.93 19.46
C LYS A 117 -9.48 -9.28 19.95
N LYS A 118 -8.32 -9.77 19.49
CA LYS A 118 -7.00 -9.29 19.92
C LYS A 118 -6.82 -7.78 19.74
N ASN A 119 -7.41 -7.22 18.68
CA ASN A 119 -7.44 -5.79 18.39
C ASN A 119 -8.88 -5.26 18.37
N GLY A 120 -9.75 -5.78 19.25
CA GLY A 120 -11.19 -5.65 19.09
C GLY A 120 -11.69 -6.39 17.85
N ASN A 121 -12.76 -5.91 17.21
CA ASN A 121 -13.28 -6.48 15.97
C ASN A 121 -12.55 -5.97 14.71
N GLY A 122 -11.32 -5.46 14.87
CA GLY A 122 -10.61 -4.67 13.87
C GLY A 122 -9.16 -5.06 13.67
N GLN A 123 -8.42 -4.16 13.02
CA GLN A 123 -6.97 -4.25 12.80
C GLN A 123 -6.20 -3.54 13.92
N PRO A 124 -4.90 -3.85 14.12
CA PRO A 124 -4.04 -3.01 14.96
C PRO A 124 -4.01 -1.57 14.44
N LYS A 125 -3.65 -0.57 15.27
CA LYS A 125 -3.57 0.86 14.86
C LYS A 125 -2.69 1.09 13.63
N GLN A 126 -1.62 0.30 13.52
CA GLN A 126 -0.80 0.21 12.33
C GLN A 126 -0.22 -1.21 12.23
N GLY A 127 0.13 -1.62 11.03
CA GLY A 127 0.71 -2.94 10.80
C GLY A 127 1.38 -3.06 9.45
N TRP A 128 2.27 -4.04 9.37
CA TRP A 128 2.84 -4.56 8.15
C TRP A 128 2.13 -5.84 7.76
N TYR A 129 1.81 -5.99 6.48
CA TYR A 129 1.14 -7.15 5.91
C TYR A 129 1.98 -7.63 4.72
N GLY A 130 2.41 -8.89 4.72
CA GLY A 130 3.26 -9.45 3.70
C GLY A 130 2.67 -10.72 3.13
N PHE A 131 2.77 -10.90 1.81
CA PHE A 131 2.34 -12.12 1.13
C PHE A 131 3.00 -12.20 -0.24
N ALA A 132 3.18 -13.42 -0.77
CA ALA A 132 3.58 -13.64 -2.15
C ALA A 132 2.38 -14.18 -2.93
N VAL A 133 2.20 -13.72 -4.17
CA VAL A 133 1.13 -14.16 -5.07
C VAL A 133 1.76 -14.76 -6.33
N TYR A 134 1.27 -15.91 -6.75
CA TYR A 134 1.55 -16.48 -8.07
C TYR A 134 0.27 -16.47 -8.90
N LEU A 135 0.31 -15.77 -10.03
CA LEU A 135 -0.73 -15.79 -11.05
C LEU A 135 -0.23 -16.69 -12.19
N PRO A 136 -0.87 -17.82 -12.51
CA PRO A 136 -0.53 -18.63 -13.67
C PRO A 136 -0.52 -17.83 -14.98
N ASP A 137 0.21 -18.31 -16.00
CA ASP A 137 0.31 -17.64 -17.31
C ASP A 137 -1.05 -17.46 -18.00
N ASP A 138 -1.97 -18.39 -17.74
CA ASP A 138 -3.33 -18.38 -18.26
C ASP A 138 -4.33 -17.62 -17.38
N PHE A 139 -3.87 -16.94 -16.32
CA PHE A 139 -4.74 -16.18 -15.44
C PHE A 139 -5.54 -15.12 -16.23
N PRO A 140 -6.89 -15.17 -16.23
CA PRO A 140 -7.70 -14.24 -16.99
C PRO A 140 -7.77 -12.89 -16.27
N TYR A 141 -7.02 -11.90 -16.76
CA TYR A 141 -7.08 -10.51 -16.32
C TYR A 141 -7.50 -9.58 -17.45
N GLY A 142 -7.98 -8.38 -17.09
CA GLY A 142 -8.45 -7.36 -18.02
C GLY A 142 -9.41 -7.90 -19.06
N ILE A 143 -9.21 -7.60 -20.35
CA ILE A 143 -10.16 -8.01 -21.41
C ILE A 143 -10.34 -9.53 -21.55
N LYS A 144 -9.45 -10.34 -20.94
CA LYS A 144 -9.56 -11.81 -20.92
C LYS A 144 -10.52 -12.32 -19.86
N GLN A 145 -11.06 -11.47 -19.00
CA GLN A 145 -12.02 -11.83 -17.96
C GLN A 145 -13.35 -11.10 -18.19
N ALA A 146 -14.43 -11.61 -17.59
CA ALA A 146 -15.70 -10.90 -17.55
C ALA A 146 -15.54 -9.51 -16.91
N ASP A 147 -16.25 -8.53 -17.48
CA ASP A 147 -16.31 -7.18 -16.93
C ASP A 147 -16.81 -7.23 -15.49
N GLY A 148 -16.02 -6.70 -14.55
CA GLY A 148 -16.31 -6.75 -13.12
C GLY A 148 -15.19 -6.17 -12.26
N TYR A 149 -15.34 -6.31 -10.95
CA TYR A 149 -14.35 -5.85 -9.97
C TYR A 149 -13.69 -7.04 -9.28
N MET A 150 -12.43 -7.30 -9.63
CA MET A 150 -11.65 -8.41 -9.10
C MET A 150 -10.77 -7.94 -7.94
N GLN A 151 -10.83 -8.61 -6.80
CA GLN A 151 -10.06 -8.32 -5.60
C GLN A 151 -9.20 -9.52 -5.21
N LEU A 152 -7.92 -9.26 -4.91
CA LEU A 152 -6.94 -10.31 -4.56
C LEU A 152 -6.60 -10.32 -3.07
N PHE A 153 -6.42 -9.13 -2.49
CA PHE A 153 -6.18 -8.93 -1.05
C PHE A 153 -6.88 -7.65 -0.64
N TYR A 154 -7.72 -7.67 0.40
CA TYR A 154 -8.50 -6.51 0.77
C TYR A 154 -8.93 -6.51 2.23
N PHE A 155 -9.39 -5.35 2.68
CA PHE A 155 -9.90 -5.11 4.02
C PHE A 155 -11.39 -4.79 3.94
N HIS A 156 -12.18 -5.50 4.76
CA HIS A 156 -13.63 -5.40 4.77
C HIS A 156 -14.13 -4.90 6.12
N ASN A 157 -15.09 -3.97 6.12
CA ASN A 157 -15.59 -3.31 7.34
C ASN A 157 -17.00 -3.76 7.74
N LYS A 158 -17.34 -5.01 7.42
CA LYS A 158 -18.69 -5.62 7.43
C LYS A 158 -19.68 -5.07 6.41
N GLN A 159 -19.56 -3.82 5.97
CA GLN A 159 -20.46 -3.27 4.94
C GLN A 159 -19.84 -3.33 3.56
N CYS A 160 -18.56 -2.98 3.45
CA CYS A 160 -17.89 -2.78 2.18
C CYS A 160 -16.40 -3.12 2.28
N GLN A 161 -15.81 -3.57 1.18
CA GLN A 161 -14.36 -3.47 1.00
C GLN A 161 -13.96 -1.98 1.03
N HIS A 162 -12.91 -1.59 1.73
CA HIS A 162 -12.53 -0.17 1.79
C HIS A 162 -11.07 0.09 1.40
N ILE A 163 -10.22 -0.93 1.44
CA ILE A 163 -8.87 -0.92 0.86
C ILE A 163 -8.67 -2.27 0.17
N SER A 164 -8.35 -2.28 -1.12
CA SER A 164 -8.21 -3.50 -1.91
C SER A 164 -7.02 -3.43 -2.87
N LEU A 165 -6.29 -4.52 -3.04
CA LEU A 165 -5.55 -4.80 -4.26
C LEU A 165 -6.53 -5.37 -5.28
N ALA A 166 -6.90 -4.57 -6.28
CA ALA A 166 -8.01 -4.87 -7.18
C ALA A 166 -7.74 -4.51 -8.65
N ASN A 167 -8.50 -5.15 -9.54
CA ASN A 167 -8.51 -4.95 -10.98
C ASN A 167 -9.94 -4.71 -11.48
N PHE A 168 -10.09 -3.86 -12.48
CA PHE A 168 -11.33 -3.70 -13.23
C PHE A 168 -11.31 -4.69 -14.40
N ALA A 169 -11.60 -5.95 -14.07
CA ALA A 169 -11.66 -7.05 -15.02
C ALA A 169 -12.57 -6.67 -16.20
N GLY A 170 -12.26 -7.18 -17.38
CA GLY A 170 -12.91 -6.85 -18.66
C GLY A 170 -12.60 -5.46 -19.22
N LYS A 171 -11.97 -4.56 -18.46
CA LYS A 171 -11.73 -3.16 -18.87
C LYS A 171 -10.26 -2.74 -18.88
N ASP A 172 -9.48 -3.20 -17.90
CA ASP A 172 -8.10 -2.77 -17.71
C ASP A 172 -7.20 -3.92 -17.25
N ASP A 173 -5.92 -3.84 -17.61
CA ASP A 173 -4.88 -4.83 -17.34
C ASP A 173 -4.03 -4.46 -16.10
N SER A 174 -4.43 -3.47 -15.32
CA SER A 174 -3.67 -2.96 -14.16
C SER A 174 -4.21 -3.49 -12.83
N LEU A 175 -3.30 -3.73 -11.90
CA LEU A 175 -3.60 -3.92 -10.49
C LEU A 175 -3.51 -2.57 -9.78
N TYR A 176 -4.50 -2.26 -8.93
CA TYR A 176 -4.58 -1.02 -8.17
C TYR A 176 -4.65 -1.28 -6.67
N LEU A 177 -4.14 -0.33 -5.90
CA LEU A 177 -4.60 -0.05 -4.54
C LEU A 177 -5.87 0.80 -4.68
N ALA A 178 -7.03 0.19 -4.46
CA ALA A 178 -8.34 0.80 -4.61
C ALA A 178 -9.00 1.04 -3.25
N PHE A 179 -9.58 2.22 -3.09
CA PHE A 179 -10.34 2.62 -1.93
C PHE A 179 -11.83 2.58 -2.25
N SER A 180 -12.66 2.41 -1.22
CA SER A 180 -14.12 2.46 -1.35
C SER A 180 -14.74 2.90 -0.03
N ASN A 181 -15.87 3.59 -0.12
CA ASN A 181 -16.64 4.07 1.02
C ASN A 181 -17.95 3.31 1.12
N ALA A 182 -18.40 3.04 2.35
CA ALA A 182 -19.69 2.43 2.59
C ALA A 182 -20.80 3.50 2.58
N LEU A 183 -21.88 3.25 1.84
CA LEU A 183 -23.08 4.11 1.79
C LEU A 183 -24.20 3.64 2.74
N ARG A 184 -23.90 2.70 3.66
CA ARG A 184 -24.86 1.87 4.42
C ARG A 184 -25.55 0.81 3.55
N ASN A 185 -26.26 -0.13 4.18
CA ASN A 185 -26.97 -1.24 3.51
C ASN A 185 -26.10 -2.09 2.56
N TYR A 186 -24.85 -2.35 2.94
CA TYR A 186 -23.89 -3.14 2.14
C TYR A 186 -23.51 -2.53 0.78
N ASN A 187 -23.86 -1.27 0.54
CA ASN A 187 -23.49 -0.55 -0.69
C ASN A 187 -22.11 0.09 -0.57
N CYS A 188 -21.37 0.01 -1.68
CA CYS A 188 -20.04 0.55 -1.84
C CYS A 188 -20.03 1.67 -2.89
N THR A 189 -19.35 2.78 -2.60
CA THR A 189 -18.97 3.76 -3.62
C THR A 189 -17.48 3.66 -3.89
N PRO A 190 -17.05 3.58 -5.17
CA PRO A 190 -15.64 3.62 -5.52
C PRO A 190 -14.97 4.90 -5.04
N GLY A 191 -13.80 4.77 -4.44
CA GLY A 191 -12.92 5.87 -4.09
C GLY A 191 -11.67 5.93 -4.99
N PRO A 192 -10.62 6.64 -4.53
CA PRO A 192 -9.34 6.74 -5.22
C PRO A 192 -8.73 5.38 -5.55
N ARG A 193 -7.94 5.34 -6.63
CA ARG A 193 -7.25 4.15 -7.12
C ARG A 193 -5.84 4.54 -7.50
N LEU A 194 -4.85 3.82 -6.99
CA LEU A 194 -3.45 4.07 -7.27
C LEU A 194 -2.88 2.83 -7.94
N LYS A 195 -2.24 3.02 -9.09
CA LYS A 195 -1.69 1.89 -9.85
C LYS A 195 -0.55 1.24 -9.06
N VAL A 196 -0.56 -0.09 -9.00
CA VAL A 196 0.43 -0.92 -8.32
C VAL A 196 1.34 -1.61 -9.34
N ALA A 197 0.75 -2.23 -10.36
CA ALA A 197 1.48 -2.91 -11.44
C ALA A 197 0.56 -3.18 -12.64
N ASP A 198 1.14 -3.58 -13.77
CA ASP A 198 0.40 -4.25 -14.85
C ASP A 198 0.39 -5.77 -14.59
N PHE A 199 -0.72 -6.45 -14.84
CA PHE A 199 -0.84 -7.91 -14.67
C PHE A 199 0.14 -8.69 -15.54
N LYS A 200 0.46 -8.20 -16.74
CA LYS A 200 1.49 -8.81 -17.61
C LYS A 200 2.84 -8.97 -16.92
N ASN A 201 3.12 -8.14 -15.90
CA ASN A 201 4.36 -8.18 -15.13
C ASN A 201 4.25 -9.04 -13.87
N LEU A 202 3.08 -9.63 -13.59
CA LEU A 202 2.79 -10.45 -12.40
C LEU A 202 2.51 -11.92 -12.73
N VAL A 203 2.04 -12.21 -13.95
CA VAL A 203 1.78 -13.59 -14.40
C VAL A 203 3.06 -14.40 -14.60
N GLY A 204 2.94 -15.71 -14.40
CA GLY A 204 4.01 -16.69 -14.61
C GLY A 204 5.09 -16.71 -13.54
N LYS A 205 4.94 -15.94 -12.45
CA LYS A 205 5.98 -15.83 -11.41
C LYS A 205 5.43 -15.41 -10.05
N TRP A 206 6.21 -15.69 -9.01
CA TRP A 206 5.93 -15.18 -7.67
C TRP A 206 6.21 -13.68 -7.58
N SER A 207 5.23 -12.95 -7.07
CA SER A 207 5.31 -11.52 -6.79
C SER A 207 5.14 -11.28 -5.30
N ARG A 208 6.14 -10.67 -4.64
CA ARG A 208 6.14 -10.43 -3.19
C ARG A 208 5.59 -9.04 -2.88
N PHE A 209 4.47 -8.99 -2.18
CA PHE A 209 3.84 -7.76 -1.69
C PHE A 209 4.16 -7.53 -0.22
N GLU A 210 4.47 -6.29 0.12
CA GLU A 210 4.58 -5.82 1.50
C GLU A 210 3.77 -4.53 1.62
N LEU A 211 2.79 -4.49 2.52
CA LEU A 211 1.92 -3.35 2.75
C LEU A 211 2.18 -2.81 4.16
N PHE A 212 2.48 -1.52 4.28
CA PHE A 212 2.35 -0.83 5.56
C PHE A 212 1.03 -0.09 5.58
N ILE A 213 0.23 -0.28 6.63
CA ILE A 213 -1.01 0.47 6.82
C ILE A 213 -1.00 1.10 8.21
N LYS A 214 -1.21 2.41 8.25
CA LYS A 214 -1.59 3.15 9.45
C LYS A 214 -3.09 3.46 9.34
N TRP A 215 -3.86 2.89 10.26
CA TRP A 215 -5.30 2.99 10.29
C TRP A 215 -5.74 4.28 11.01
N ALA A 216 -6.41 5.18 10.30
CA ALA A 216 -6.88 6.46 10.82
C ALA A 216 -8.15 6.94 10.11
N LYS A 217 -8.91 7.79 10.81
CA LYS A 217 -10.14 8.42 10.31
C LYS A 217 -9.88 9.67 9.48
N ASP A 218 -8.65 10.19 9.56
CA ASP A 218 -8.25 11.52 9.10
C ASP A 218 -7.04 11.44 8.14
N SER A 219 -6.53 12.60 7.75
CA SER A 219 -5.35 12.73 6.89
C SER A 219 -4.07 12.09 7.45
N SER A 220 -4.05 11.63 8.71
CA SER A 220 -2.89 10.97 9.30
C SER A 220 -2.76 9.50 8.91
N GLY A 221 -3.76 8.92 8.24
CA GLY A 221 -3.73 7.55 7.72
C GLY A 221 -2.75 7.39 6.57
N ARG A 222 -2.20 6.18 6.43
CA ARG A 222 -1.15 5.88 5.44
C ARG A 222 -1.32 4.47 4.91
N VAL A 223 -1.10 4.29 3.61
CA VAL A 223 -0.84 2.98 3.00
C VAL A 223 0.42 3.07 2.18
N LYS A 224 1.38 2.17 2.34
CA LYS A 224 2.51 2.01 1.43
C LYS A 224 2.46 0.61 0.86
N VAL A 225 2.63 0.49 -0.45
CA VAL A 225 2.67 -0.81 -1.13
C VAL A 225 4.04 -0.98 -1.75
N TYR A 226 4.71 -2.05 -1.34
CA TYR A 226 5.96 -2.51 -1.92
C TYR A 226 5.69 -3.77 -2.74
N LEU A 227 6.26 -3.82 -3.94
CA LEU A 227 6.24 -4.98 -4.82
C LEU A 227 7.68 -5.37 -5.14
N ASN A 228 8.05 -6.61 -4.83
CA ASN A 228 9.39 -7.16 -4.99
C ASN A 228 10.46 -6.23 -4.35
N GLY A 229 10.16 -5.72 -3.15
CA GLY A 229 11.04 -4.84 -2.37
C GLY A 229 11.02 -3.37 -2.78
N LYS A 230 10.47 -3.02 -3.94
CA LYS A 230 10.35 -1.64 -4.44
C LYS A 230 9.05 -1.00 -3.96
N LEU A 231 9.12 0.20 -3.40
CA LEU A 231 7.92 1.01 -3.15
C LEU A 231 7.28 1.37 -4.50
N VAL A 232 6.05 0.91 -4.74
CA VAL A 232 5.34 1.13 -6.01
C VAL A 232 4.21 2.13 -5.90
N THR A 233 3.60 2.28 -4.73
CA THR A 233 2.61 3.33 -4.48
C THR A 233 2.48 3.67 -2.99
N GLU A 234 2.01 4.89 -2.69
CA GLU A 234 1.69 5.36 -1.34
C GLU A 234 0.38 6.15 -1.35
N TRP A 235 -0.46 5.90 -0.34
CA TRP A 235 -1.64 6.70 -0.01
C TRP A 235 -1.42 7.48 1.28
N ARG A 236 -1.92 8.72 1.31
CA ARG A 236 -2.01 9.58 2.49
C ARG A 236 -3.44 10.09 2.56
N GLY A 237 -4.07 9.91 3.72
CA GLY A 237 -5.49 10.20 3.86
C GLY A 237 -6.16 9.21 4.82
N PRO A 238 -7.47 9.35 5.03
CA PRO A 238 -8.25 8.38 5.78
C PRO A 238 -8.03 6.96 5.25
N THR A 239 -7.88 6.01 6.16
CA THR A 239 -7.74 4.57 5.87
C THR A 239 -8.85 3.75 6.53
N PHE A 240 -9.71 4.39 7.31
CA PHE A 240 -11.00 3.86 7.73
C PHE A 240 -12.15 4.50 6.97
N THR A 241 -13.24 3.75 6.84
CA THR A 241 -14.55 4.32 6.52
C THR A 241 -15.15 4.95 7.78
N PRO A 242 -15.58 6.23 7.73
CA PRO A 242 -16.18 6.89 8.88
C PRO A 242 -17.36 6.10 9.48
N GLY A 243 -17.34 5.93 10.80
CA GLY A 243 -18.37 5.19 11.55
C GLY A 243 -18.25 3.66 11.53
N LEU A 244 -17.29 3.09 10.79
CA LEU A 244 -17.06 1.64 10.71
C LEU A 244 -15.68 1.22 11.23
N GLU A 245 -15.05 2.07 12.05
CA GLU A 245 -13.64 1.90 12.44
C GLU A 245 -13.44 0.77 13.45
N SER A 246 -14.52 0.35 14.11
CA SER A 246 -14.52 -0.75 15.06
C SER A 246 -14.52 -2.12 14.38
N THR A 247 -14.78 -2.20 13.07
CA THR A 247 -14.87 -3.44 12.32
C THR A 247 -13.99 -3.39 11.08
N ASN A 248 -12.91 -4.18 11.06
CA ASN A 248 -12.00 -4.24 9.92
C ASN A 248 -11.21 -5.54 9.92
N TYR A 249 -11.35 -6.35 8.87
CA TYR A 249 -10.69 -7.65 8.76
C TYR A 249 -10.17 -7.90 7.36
N ALA A 250 -9.03 -8.58 7.28
CA ALA A 250 -8.40 -8.92 6.01
C ALA A 250 -9.12 -10.09 5.33
N LYS A 251 -9.14 -10.05 3.99
CA LYS A 251 -9.54 -11.13 3.11
C LYS A 251 -8.53 -11.28 1.98
N PHE A 252 -8.27 -12.50 1.53
CA PHE A 252 -7.39 -12.76 0.40
C PHE A 252 -7.78 -14.03 -0.37
N GLY A 253 -7.49 -14.04 -1.66
CA GLY A 253 -7.90 -15.08 -2.61
C GLY A 253 -8.28 -14.46 -3.96
N ILE A 254 -9.38 -14.93 -4.56
CA ILE A 254 -10.01 -14.29 -5.72
C ILE A 254 -11.46 -14.00 -5.36
N TYR A 255 -11.85 -12.72 -5.41
CA TYR A 255 -13.25 -12.31 -5.43
C TYR A 255 -13.48 -11.49 -6.70
N LEU A 256 -14.33 -11.99 -7.60
CA LEU A 256 -14.76 -11.27 -8.79
C LEU A 256 -16.24 -10.94 -8.63
N CYS A 257 -16.54 -9.66 -8.43
CA CYS A 257 -17.88 -9.20 -8.14
C CYS A 257 -18.47 -8.33 -9.23
N CYS A 258 -19.79 -8.17 -9.15
CA CYS A 258 -20.56 -7.22 -9.95
C CYS A 258 -20.32 -7.42 -11.44
N THR A 259 -20.25 -8.68 -11.88
CA THR A 259 -20.06 -8.96 -13.30
C THR A 259 -21.34 -8.73 -14.07
N GLN A 260 -21.26 -8.56 -15.40
CA GLN A 260 -22.49 -8.49 -16.20
C GLN A 260 -23.28 -9.81 -16.18
N ALA A 261 -22.57 -10.94 -16.09
CA ALA A 261 -23.15 -12.27 -15.98
C ALA A 261 -22.09 -13.26 -15.48
N VAL A 262 -22.38 -13.99 -14.40
CA VAL A 262 -21.47 -15.02 -13.88
C VAL A 262 -21.17 -16.12 -14.91
N ALA A 263 -22.10 -16.38 -15.83
CA ALA A 263 -21.93 -17.31 -16.94
C ALA A 263 -20.80 -16.91 -17.92
N ARG A 264 -20.37 -15.64 -17.92
CA ARG A 264 -19.26 -15.14 -18.73
C ARG A 264 -17.92 -15.18 -18.01
N VAL A 265 -17.91 -15.43 -16.71
CA VAL A 265 -16.69 -15.53 -15.92
C VAL A 265 -15.86 -16.70 -16.42
N ARG A 266 -14.58 -16.45 -16.68
CA ARG A 266 -13.61 -17.51 -17.00
C ARG A 266 -13.02 -18.08 -15.74
N ASP A 267 -12.76 -19.38 -15.77
CA ASP A 267 -12.00 -20.08 -14.73
C ASP A 267 -10.72 -19.31 -14.42
N ALA A 268 -10.47 -19.06 -13.15
CA ALA A 268 -9.23 -18.44 -12.70
C ALA A 268 -8.72 -19.18 -11.46
N SER A 269 -7.41 -19.35 -11.39
CA SER A 269 -6.73 -19.90 -10.22
C SER A 269 -5.51 -19.05 -9.88
N LEU A 270 -5.17 -18.99 -8.59
CA LEU A 270 -3.93 -18.37 -8.14
C LEU A 270 -3.46 -19.02 -6.85
N TYR A 271 -2.26 -18.63 -6.42
CA TYR A 271 -1.68 -19.11 -5.17
C TYR A 271 -1.17 -17.97 -4.31
N PHE A 272 -1.32 -18.13 -2.99
CA PHE A 272 -0.73 -17.25 -1.97
C PHE A 272 0.25 -18.02 -1.10
N ALA A 273 1.42 -17.43 -0.85
CA ALA A 273 2.46 -17.98 0.02
C ALA A 273 2.91 -16.93 1.05
N ALA A 274 3.47 -17.40 2.16
CA ALA A 274 4.08 -16.53 3.19
C ALA A 274 3.18 -15.33 3.61
N VAL A 275 1.89 -15.59 3.85
CA VAL A 275 0.90 -14.62 4.32
C VAL A 275 1.15 -14.30 5.79
N ARG A 276 1.53 -13.06 6.11
CA ARG A 276 1.93 -12.63 7.46
C ARG A 276 1.49 -11.20 7.80
N ARG A 277 1.23 -10.94 9.07
CA ARG A 277 1.01 -9.62 9.68
C ARG A 277 2.03 -9.43 10.81
N ALA A 278 2.64 -8.25 10.87
CA ALA A 278 3.62 -7.89 11.88
C ALA A 278 3.54 -6.42 12.29
N ALA A 279 4.13 -6.06 13.43
CA ALA A 279 4.24 -4.67 13.86
C ALA A 279 5.31 -3.90 13.07
N THR A 280 6.33 -4.61 12.55
CA THR A 280 7.45 -4.06 11.79
C THR A 280 7.58 -4.80 10.45
N ARG A 281 8.23 -4.17 9.46
CA ARG A 281 8.51 -4.81 8.17
C ARG A 281 9.33 -6.09 8.34
N ASP A 282 10.26 -6.09 9.29
CA ASP A 282 11.15 -7.22 9.57
C ASP A 282 10.44 -8.39 10.25
N GLY A 283 9.28 -8.17 10.87
CA GLY A 283 8.45 -9.28 11.36
C GLY A 283 7.78 -10.09 10.25
N LEU A 284 7.89 -9.65 8.98
CA LEU A 284 7.37 -10.39 7.82
C LEU A 284 8.30 -11.54 7.37
N TYR A 285 9.52 -11.66 7.90
CA TYR A 285 10.44 -12.75 7.53
C TYR A 285 9.82 -14.09 7.92
N THR A 286 9.82 -15.03 6.97
CA THR A 286 9.52 -16.44 7.25
C THR A 286 10.76 -17.13 7.82
N LEU A 287 10.60 -18.36 8.32
CA LEU A 287 11.74 -19.20 8.69
C LEU A 287 12.69 -19.42 7.52
N GLY A 288 12.16 -19.64 6.31
CA GLY A 288 12.95 -19.77 5.08
C GLY A 288 13.74 -18.51 4.75
N ASP A 289 13.14 -17.33 4.94
CA ASP A 289 13.83 -16.05 4.73
C ASP A 289 14.92 -15.81 5.77
N ALA A 290 14.69 -16.20 7.04
CA ALA A 290 15.70 -16.12 8.08
C ALA A 290 16.90 -17.05 7.81
N VAL A 291 16.65 -18.23 7.26
CA VAL A 291 17.72 -19.14 6.78
C VAL A 291 18.50 -18.50 5.64
N ALA A 292 17.81 -17.95 4.63
CA ALA A 292 18.46 -17.24 3.52
C ALA A 292 19.29 -16.04 4.01
N LEU A 293 18.77 -15.28 4.97
CA LEU A 293 19.46 -14.14 5.57
C LEU A 293 20.72 -14.59 6.33
N LYS A 294 20.63 -15.69 7.08
CA LYS A 294 21.79 -16.26 7.77
C LYS A 294 22.87 -16.67 6.79
N SER A 295 22.50 -17.31 5.67
CA SER A 295 23.43 -17.65 4.60
C SER A 295 24.06 -16.40 3.98
N LEU A 296 23.27 -15.36 3.71
CA LEU A 296 23.79 -14.08 3.20
C LEU A 296 24.79 -13.47 4.18
N GLN A 297 24.50 -13.47 5.48
CA GLN A 297 25.41 -12.97 6.50
C GLN A 297 26.74 -13.75 6.54
N VAL A 298 26.68 -15.08 6.41
CA VAL A 298 27.89 -15.93 6.29
C VAL A 298 28.69 -15.54 5.05
N THR A 299 28.04 -15.41 3.89
CA THR A 299 28.68 -15.04 2.63
C THR A 299 29.35 -13.66 2.72
N LEU A 300 28.66 -12.65 3.26
CA LEU A 300 29.21 -11.30 3.43
C LEU A 300 30.44 -11.29 4.35
N ASN A 301 30.38 -12.00 5.48
CA ASN A 301 31.52 -12.13 6.38
C ASN A 301 32.72 -12.82 5.71
N ALA A 302 32.49 -13.86 4.92
CA ALA A 302 33.55 -14.54 4.16
C ALA A 302 34.20 -13.63 3.11
N LEU A 303 33.46 -12.64 2.59
CA LEU A 303 33.94 -11.60 1.68
C LEU A 303 34.67 -10.45 2.39
N GLY A 304 34.84 -10.53 3.72
CA GLY A 304 35.47 -9.52 4.56
C GLY A 304 34.57 -8.32 4.88
N CYS A 305 33.25 -8.46 4.74
CA CYS A 305 32.26 -7.45 5.06
C CYS A 305 31.61 -7.79 6.40
N ASP A 306 31.97 -7.07 7.46
CA ASP A 306 31.54 -7.41 8.82
C ASP A 306 30.06 -7.07 9.04
N VAL A 307 29.23 -8.11 9.07
CA VAL A 307 27.80 -8.03 9.39
C VAL A 307 27.49 -8.48 10.81
N GLY A 308 28.51 -8.77 11.62
CA GLY A 308 28.36 -9.39 12.93
C GLY A 308 28.07 -10.89 12.86
N LYS A 309 27.47 -11.43 13.93
CA LYS A 309 27.14 -12.86 14.05
C LYS A 309 26.04 -13.24 13.04
N PRO A 310 26.23 -14.28 12.20
CA PRO A 310 25.18 -14.80 11.33
C PRO A 310 24.05 -15.46 12.15
N ASP A 311 23.01 -14.69 12.45
CA ASP A 311 21.88 -15.09 13.29
C ASP A 311 20.55 -15.19 12.53
N GLY A 312 20.55 -14.84 11.24
CA GLY A 312 19.35 -14.84 10.39
C GLY A 312 18.36 -13.74 10.72
N ARG A 313 18.79 -12.70 11.47
CA ARG A 313 17.96 -11.54 11.80
C ARG A 313 18.43 -10.31 11.04
N PRO A 314 17.52 -9.51 10.47
CA PRO A 314 17.90 -8.28 9.81
C PRO A 314 18.44 -7.28 10.83
N SER A 315 19.54 -6.61 10.49
CA SER A 315 20.12 -5.52 11.27
C SER A 315 20.52 -4.39 10.33
N GLU A 316 20.66 -3.18 10.87
CA GLU A 316 21.18 -2.03 10.12
C GLU A 316 22.52 -2.35 9.46
N ARG A 317 23.42 -3.00 10.20
CA ARG A 317 24.71 -3.46 9.72
C ARG A 317 24.61 -4.45 8.55
N THR A 318 23.71 -5.42 8.64
CA THR A 318 23.49 -6.37 7.55
C THR A 318 22.91 -5.68 6.30
N ARG A 319 22.01 -4.71 6.48
CA ARG A 319 21.46 -3.91 5.36
C ARG A 319 22.53 -3.07 4.68
N GLU A 320 23.33 -2.38 5.47
CA GLU A 320 24.43 -1.56 4.99
C GLU A 320 25.39 -2.40 4.16
N MET A 321 25.90 -3.51 4.71
CA MET A 321 26.83 -4.39 4.00
C MET A 321 26.19 -5.08 2.79
N ALA A 322 24.90 -5.43 2.83
CA ALA A 322 24.24 -5.97 1.63
C ALA A 322 24.26 -4.97 0.47
N LEU A 323 24.17 -3.67 0.76
CA LEU A 323 24.20 -2.60 -0.26
C LEU A 323 25.62 -2.15 -0.63
N SER A 324 26.60 -2.24 0.28
CA SER A 324 27.92 -1.62 0.11
C SER A 324 29.10 -2.58 0.09
N CYS A 325 28.93 -3.86 0.44
CA CYS A 325 30.06 -4.81 0.52
C CYS A 325 30.85 -4.89 -0.79
N ARG A 326 30.17 -4.69 -1.93
CA ARG A 326 30.77 -4.60 -3.27
C ARG A 326 30.14 -3.45 -4.05
N THR A 327 30.86 -2.91 -5.02
CA THR A 327 30.32 -1.92 -5.97
C THR A 327 29.39 -2.62 -6.96
N LEU A 328 28.10 -2.69 -6.64
CA LEU A 328 27.11 -3.40 -7.45
C LEU A 328 26.60 -2.55 -8.63
N PRO A 329 26.41 -3.13 -9.83
CA PRO A 329 25.72 -2.43 -10.92
C PRO A 329 24.29 -2.06 -10.54
N ALA A 330 23.89 -0.81 -10.76
CA ALA A 330 22.55 -0.30 -10.41
C ALA A 330 21.40 -1.07 -11.08
N ALA A 331 21.64 -1.70 -12.23
CA ALA A 331 20.65 -2.50 -12.94
C ALA A 331 20.37 -3.87 -12.30
N VAL A 332 21.26 -4.35 -11.42
CA VAL A 332 21.23 -5.72 -10.88
C VAL A 332 20.98 -5.73 -9.36
N ALA A 333 21.42 -4.70 -8.65
CA ALA A 333 21.32 -4.64 -7.20
C ALA A 333 19.89 -4.36 -6.71
N PRO A 334 19.33 -5.18 -5.79
CA PRO A 334 18.14 -4.79 -5.06
C PRO A 334 18.40 -3.51 -4.24
N ARG A 335 17.36 -2.68 -4.07
CA ARG A 335 17.49 -1.34 -3.45
C ARG A 335 17.41 -1.34 -1.92
N ASP A 336 16.90 -2.41 -1.32
CA ASP A 336 16.75 -2.58 0.13
C ASP A 336 16.71 -4.08 0.45
N LEU A 337 17.21 -4.48 1.61
CA LEU A 337 17.22 -5.86 2.10
C LEU A 337 15.91 -6.16 2.87
N SER A 338 14.90 -6.69 2.20
CA SER A 338 13.63 -7.09 2.82
C SER A 338 13.34 -8.58 2.58
N VAL A 339 12.18 -9.03 3.07
CA VAL A 339 11.65 -10.37 2.76
C VAL A 339 11.49 -10.62 1.26
N ALA A 340 11.46 -9.57 0.44
CA ALA A 340 11.34 -9.68 -1.01
C ALA A 340 12.68 -9.79 -1.73
N THR A 341 13.80 -9.41 -1.09
CA THR A 341 15.10 -9.24 -1.76
C THR A 341 16.23 -10.03 -1.11
N VAL A 342 16.02 -10.60 0.09
CA VAL A 342 17.03 -11.39 0.80
C VAL A 342 17.62 -12.52 -0.05
N ARG A 343 16.77 -13.24 -0.80
CA ARG A 343 17.22 -14.31 -1.70
C ARG A 343 17.98 -13.76 -2.92
N SER A 344 17.56 -12.61 -3.44
CA SER A 344 18.26 -11.92 -4.53
C SER A 344 19.66 -11.47 -4.10
N PHE A 345 19.81 -10.91 -2.90
CA PHE A 345 21.12 -10.57 -2.34
C PHE A 345 21.98 -11.81 -2.10
N LEU A 346 21.40 -12.89 -1.54
CA LEU A 346 22.13 -14.14 -1.36
C LEU A 346 22.65 -14.67 -2.70
N ALA A 347 21.80 -14.73 -3.73
CA ALA A 347 22.22 -15.16 -5.07
C ALA A 347 23.32 -14.26 -5.63
N LEU A 348 23.15 -12.94 -5.52
CA LEU A 348 24.11 -11.95 -6.02
C LEU A 348 25.50 -12.11 -5.40
N TYR A 349 25.59 -12.24 -4.07
CA TYR A 349 26.87 -12.40 -3.37
C TYR A 349 27.44 -13.82 -3.41
N SER A 350 26.63 -14.81 -3.77
CA SER A 350 27.11 -16.17 -4.01
C SER A 350 27.72 -16.34 -5.40
N ASP A 351 27.48 -15.38 -6.31
CA ASP A 351 28.12 -15.36 -7.62
C ASP A 351 29.61 -14.95 -7.51
N PRO A 352 30.56 -15.78 -8.00
CA PRO A 352 31.98 -15.47 -7.99
C PRO A 352 32.34 -14.14 -8.67
N THR A 353 31.59 -13.73 -9.69
CA THR A 353 31.81 -12.46 -10.41
C THR A 353 31.57 -11.26 -9.50
N THR A 354 30.48 -11.27 -8.73
CA THR A 354 30.17 -10.25 -7.73
C THR A 354 31.18 -10.27 -6.59
N ALA A 355 31.57 -11.46 -6.12
CA ALA A 355 32.55 -11.60 -5.04
C ALA A 355 33.90 -10.95 -5.38
N GLY A 356 34.30 -10.98 -6.65
CA GLY A 356 35.52 -10.38 -7.19
C GLY A 356 35.44 -8.88 -7.50
N LEU A 357 34.27 -8.25 -7.37
CA LEU A 357 34.14 -6.80 -7.54
C LEU A 357 34.94 -6.04 -6.48
N GLN A 358 35.28 -4.78 -6.78
CA GLN A 358 35.94 -3.90 -5.83
C GLN A 358 35.03 -3.65 -4.61
N ARG A 359 35.64 -3.45 -3.44
CA ARG A 359 34.92 -2.93 -2.27
C ARG A 359 34.34 -1.56 -2.63
N GLY A 360 33.07 -1.33 -2.28
CA GLY A 360 32.34 -0.12 -2.65
C GLY A 360 31.99 0.74 -1.45
N THR A 361 32.12 2.06 -1.60
CA THR A 361 31.47 3.04 -0.72
C THR A 361 30.10 3.38 -1.28
N PHE A 362 29.10 3.40 -0.41
CA PHE A 362 27.71 3.73 -0.73
C PHE A 362 27.61 5.02 -1.56
N ILE A 363 27.28 4.88 -2.84
CA ILE A 363 26.70 5.98 -3.62
C ILE A 363 25.20 5.82 -3.41
N GLU A 364 24.62 6.67 -2.56
CA GLU A 364 23.18 6.76 -2.41
C GLU A 364 22.58 7.02 -3.80
N PRO A 365 21.89 6.05 -4.42
CA PRO A 365 21.16 6.33 -5.64
C PRO A 365 20.08 7.34 -5.25
N PRO A 366 19.76 8.31 -6.13
CA PRO A 366 18.64 9.20 -5.88
C PRO A 366 17.43 8.35 -5.49
N THR A 367 16.68 8.78 -4.48
CA THR A 367 15.39 8.18 -4.14
C THR A 367 14.47 8.34 -5.34
N GLU A 368 14.58 7.45 -6.33
CA GLU A 368 13.54 7.20 -7.30
C GLU A 368 12.43 6.46 -6.57
N VAL A 369 11.77 7.18 -5.65
CA VAL A 369 10.33 7.21 -5.76
C VAL A 369 10.10 7.94 -7.07
N ALA A 370 10.09 7.19 -8.17
CA ALA A 370 9.25 7.61 -9.27
C ALA A 370 7.89 7.80 -8.60
N VAL A 371 7.46 9.05 -8.48
CA VAL A 371 6.04 9.34 -8.33
C VAL A 371 5.48 8.70 -9.58
N VAL A 372 4.96 7.47 -9.43
CA VAL A 372 4.15 6.86 -10.48
C VAL A 372 2.93 7.76 -10.50
N SER A 373 3.00 8.77 -11.39
CA SER A 373 1.89 9.62 -11.73
C SER A 373 0.72 8.71 -12.09
N ASN A 374 -0.45 8.98 -11.53
CA ASN A 374 -1.66 8.16 -11.64
C ASN A 374 -2.35 8.36 -13.00
N VAL A 375 -1.62 8.34 -14.10
CA VAL A 375 -2.17 8.62 -15.43
C VAL A 375 -1.61 7.61 -16.44
N PRO A 376 -2.44 7.05 -17.35
CA PRO A 376 -1.94 6.38 -18.56
C PRO A 376 -0.86 7.22 -19.22
N ASN A 377 0.11 6.60 -19.92
CA ASN A 377 1.13 7.29 -20.73
C ASN A 377 0.52 8.10 -21.91
N ASP A 378 -0.80 8.25 -21.91
CA ASP A 378 -1.65 8.79 -22.95
C ASP A 378 -2.17 10.20 -22.58
N ALA A 379 -1.92 10.68 -21.35
CA ALA A 379 -2.01 12.11 -21.11
C ALA A 379 -0.75 12.75 -21.69
N ALA A 380 -0.81 13.01 -23.00
CA ALA A 380 0.07 13.98 -23.63
C ALA A 380 0.23 15.17 -22.69
N ALA A 381 1.48 15.62 -22.47
CA ALA A 381 1.72 16.93 -21.91
C ALA A 381 0.78 17.91 -22.61
N GLN A 382 -0.21 18.43 -21.88
CA GLN A 382 -1.21 19.30 -22.48
C GLN A 382 -0.46 20.49 -23.06
N ALA A 383 -0.50 20.65 -24.38
CA ALA A 383 0.06 21.81 -25.04
C ALA A 383 -0.56 23.07 -24.40
N GLY A 384 0.28 23.99 -23.90
CA GLY A 384 -0.18 25.25 -23.32
C GLY A 384 0.02 25.44 -21.81
N LEU A 385 0.68 24.51 -21.09
CA LEU A 385 1.08 24.77 -19.69
C LEU A 385 2.18 25.84 -19.61
N LEU A 386 2.15 26.63 -18.53
CA LEU A 386 3.24 27.54 -18.17
C LEU A 386 4.50 26.75 -17.84
N VAL A 387 5.67 27.32 -18.14
CA VAL A 387 6.96 26.74 -17.76
C VAL A 387 7.21 27.05 -16.29
N PRO A 388 7.28 26.05 -15.39
CA PRO A 388 7.41 26.33 -13.97
C PRO A 388 8.85 26.74 -13.63
N VAL A 389 9.01 27.67 -12.70
CA VAL A 389 10.33 28.08 -12.19
C VAL A 389 10.85 27.04 -11.19
N PHE A 390 9.96 26.56 -10.33
CA PHE A 390 10.23 25.51 -9.35
C PHE A 390 9.52 24.21 -9.71
N LYS A 391 10.17 23.08 -9.42
CA LYS A 391 9.49 21.79 -9.45
C LYS A 391 8.71 21.61 -8.14
N VAL A 392 7.38 21.54 -8.26
CA VAL A 392 6.46 21.49 -7.12
C VAL A 392 5.58 20.24 -7.24
N HIS A 393 5.32 19.63 -6.09
CA HIS A 393 4.32 18.57 -5.92
C HIS A 393 3.30 19.03 -4.88
N ALA A 394 2.02 19.04 -5.24
CA ALA A 394 0.94 19.39 -4.32
C ALA A 394 -0.22 18.41 -4.40
N TYR A 395 -0.84 18.14 -3.26
CA TYR A 395 -1.94 17.18 -3.13
C TYR A 395 -3.03 17.74 -2.23
N GLU A 396 -4.27 17.32 -2.49
CA GLU A 396 -5.42 17.63 -1.63
C GLU A 396 -5.29 16.89 -0.28
N GLY A 397 -5.31 17.65 0.81
CA GLY A 397 -5.22 17.14 2.17
C GLY A 397 -6.59 16.90 2.82
N GLN A 398 -7.36 17.98 3.00
CA GLN A 398 -8.72 17.98 3.54
C GLN A 398 -9.59 18.91 2.69
N THR A 399 -10.90 18.67 2.70
CA THR A 399 -11.86 19.52 2.00
C THR A 399 -13.06 19.78 2.88
N GLN A 400 -13.57 20.99 2.81
CA GLN A 400 -14.78 21.38 3.52
C GLN A 400 -15.69 22.18 2.59
N LYS A 401 -16.98 21.86 2.61
CA LYS A 401 -18.00 22.77 2.07
C LYS A 401 -18.37 23.77 3.17
N GLY A 402 -18.28 25.06 2.87
CA GLY A 402 -18.63 26.11 3.83
C GLY A 402 -20.14 26.13 4.12
N GLY A 403 -20.54 26.96 5.08
CA GLY A 403 -21.96 27.06 5.50
C GLY A 403 -22.92 27.56 4.42
N SER A 404 -22.41 28.18 3.35
CA SER A 404 -23.17 28.47 2.13
C SER A 404 -22.87 27.43 1.05
N ASP A 405 -23.86 27.09 0.22
CA ASP A 405 -23.70 26.13 -0.88
C ASP A 405 -22.65 26.54 -1.95
N SER A 406 -22.14 27.77 -1.87
CA SER A 406 -21.18 28.38 -2.79
C SER A 406 -19.75 28.46 -2.28
N THR A 407 -19.44 27.97 -1.06
CA THR A 407 -18.09 28.07 -0.47
C THR A 407 -17.38 26.73 -0.47
N TYR A 408 -16.18 26.67 -1.05
CA TYR A 408 -15.39 25.45 -1.20
C TYR A 408 -14.01 25.68 -0.60
N VAL A 409 -13.64 24.90 0.40
CA VAL A 409 -12.34 24.96 1.08
C VAL A 409 -11.56 23.70 0.74
N THR A 410 -10.36 23.87 0.21
CA THR A 410 -9.45 22.78 -0.15
C THR A 410 -8.08 23.02 0.47
N ASP A 411 -7.65 22.15 1.37
CA ASP A 411 -6.29 22.16 1.89
C ASP A 411 -5.34 21.51 0.88
N LEU A 412 -4.24 22.18 0.57
CA LEU A 412 -3.15 21.69 -0.25
C LEU A 412 -1.90 21.46 0.59
N ASP A 413 -1.33 20.26 0.50
CA ASP A 413 0.01 19.97 1.02
C ASP A 413 1.04 20.21 -0.08
N VAL A 414 1.81 21.30 0.02
CA VAL A 414 2.74 21.75 -1.02
C VAL A 414 4.18 21.38 -0.67
N LYS A 415 4.85 20.70 -1.60
CA LYS A 415 6.27 20.35 -1.54
C LYS A 415 7.04 20.95 -2.70
N ILE A 416 8.15 21.61 -2.39
CA ILE A 416 9.00 22.26 -3.39
C ILE A 416 10.33 21.52 -3.46
N ASP A 417 10.68 21.00 -4.64
CA ASP A 417 11.96 20.33 -4.86
C ASP A 417 13.09 21.36 -4.89
N LYS A 418 14.14 21.12 -4.08
CA LYS A 418 15.37 21.95 -4.04
C LYS A 418 15.10 23.46 -3.85
N SER A 419 14.21 23.82 -2.94
CA SER A 419 13.95 25.22 -2.64
C SER A 419 15.15 25.89 -1.94
N SER A 420 15.63 27.00 -2.50
CA SER A 420 16.67 27.85 -1.90
C SER A 420 16.15 28.70 -0.73
N GLY A 421 15.30 28.14 0.13
CA GLY A 421 14.87 28.78 1.38
C GLY A 421 13.38 28.74 1.74
N THR A 422 12.49 28.31 0.83
CA THR A 422 11.05 28.17 1.12
C THR A 422 10.73 26.77 1.66
N PRO A 423 10.24 26.62 2.90
CA PRO A 423 9.87 25.30 3.43
C PRO A 423 8.63 24.74 2.72
N ASN A 424 8.45 23.42 2.79
CA ASN A 424 7.16 22.80 2.47
C ASN A 424 6.08 23.34 3.41
N PHE A 425 4.85 23.49 2.91
CA PHE A 425 3.78 24.15 3.65
C PHE A 425 2.42 23.57 3.31
N GLY A 426 1.48 23.73 4.26
CA GLY A 426 0.06 23.48 4.03
C GLY A 426 -0.66 24.80 3.74
N LEU A 427 -1.57 24.79 2.78
CA LEU A 427 -2.29 25.95 2.30
C LEU A 427 -3.77 25.62 2.14
N ALA A 428 -4.64 26.23 2.95
CA ALA A 428 -6.06 26.23 2.68
C ALA A 428 -6.36 27.18 1.52
N VAL A 429 -7.07 26.71 0.51
CA VAL A 429 -7.58 27.51 -0.61
C VAL A 429 -9.09 27.56 -0.49
N VAL A 430 -9.63 28.76 -0.34
CA VAL A 430 -11.06 29.01 -0.24
C VAL A 430 -11.54 29.70 -1.50
N VAL A 431 -12.45 29.03 -2.18
CA VAL A 431 -13.06 29.48 -3.41
C VAL A 431 -14.53 29.70 -3.14
N HIS A 432 -15.02 30.91 -3.35
CA HIS A 432 -16.44 31.18 -3.42
C HIS A 432 -16.88 31.22 -4.87
N SER A 433 -17.89 30.43 -5.19
CA SER A 433 -18.40 30.25 -6.55
C SER A 433 -19.88 29.91 -6.51
N TYR A 434 -20.71 30.80 -7.04
CA TYR A 434 -22.15 30.55 -7.23
C TYR A 434 -22.41 29.67 -8.46
N ASN A 435 -21.50 29.67 -9.43
CA ASN A 435 -21.56 28.87 -10.66
C ASN A 435 -20.20 28.21 -10.90
N PRO A 436 -20.11 26.88 -11.14
CA PRO A 436 -18.85 26.14 -11.23
C PRO A 436 -17.80 26.67 -12.22
N GLY A 437 -18.21 27.47 -13.22
CA GLY A 437 -17.32 28.09 -14.21
C GLY A 437 -16.79 29.48 -13.82
N ASN A 438 -17.26 30.09 -12.73
CA ASN A 438 -16.81 31.41 -12.29
C ASN A 438 -16.36 31.38 -10.82
N ILE A 439 -15.22 32.01 -10.57
CA ILE A 439 -14.67 32.22 -9.23
C ILE A 439 -14.99 33.65 -8.82
N ASP A 440 -15.86 33.79 -7.83
CA ASP A 440 -16.40 35.06 -7.35
C ASP A 440 -15.47 35.69 -6.30
N SER A 441 -14.91 34.88 -5.41
CA SER A 441 -13.80 35.29 -4.55
C SER A 441 -12.81 34.16 -4.30
N LEU A 442 -11.58 34.55 -3.99
CA LEU A 442 -10.47 33.68 -3.65
C LEU A 442 -9.83 34.19 -2.37
N GLU A 443 -9.66 33.28 -1.42
CA GLU A 443 -8.91 33.48 -0.19
C GLU A 443 -7.98 32.29 -0.01
N MET A 444 -6.85 32.50 0.67
CA MET A 444 -5.97 31.40 1.06
C MET A 444 -5.51 31.60 2.50
N PHE A 445 -5.13 30.52 3.17
CA PHE A 445 -4.60 30.57 4.54
C PHE A 445 -3.41 29.63 4.69
N LEU A 446 -2.39 30.04 5.43
CA LEU A 446 -1.33 29.11 5.84
C LEU A 446 -1.85 28.22 6.97
N ASN A 447 -1.79 26.90 6.79
CA ASN A 447 -2.24 25.95 7.80
C ASN A 447 -1.32 25.91 9.03
N ALA A 448 -0.10 26.44 8.92
CA ALA A 448 0.78 26.61 10.07
C ALA A 448 0.34 27.83 10.92
N PRO A 449 0.23 27.69 12.25
CA PRO A 449 -0.13 28.81 13.11
C PRO A 449 0.99 29.86 13.14
N THR A 450 0.61 31.13 13.16
CA THR A 450 1.52 32.26 13.30
C THR A 450 1.42 32.89 14.68
N LYS A 451 2.57 33.27 15.24
CA LYS A 451 2.64 34.11 16.44
C LYS A 451 2.67 35.60 16.12
N SER A 452 2.62 35.96 14.83
CA SER A 452 2.78 37.32 14.35
C SER A 452 1.46 38.02 14.04
N ALA A 453 0.32 37.44 14.44
CA ALA A 453 -1.03 37.98 14.23
C ALA A 453 -1.14 39.48 14.52
N GLY A 454 -0.65 39.93 15.69
CA GLY A 454 -0.67 41.35 16.05
C GLY A 454 0.19 42.25 15.15
N LYS A 455 1.27 41.72 14.54
CA LYS A 455 2.13 42.47 13.62
C LYS A 455 1.54 42.60 12.22
N ILE A 456 0.82 41.57 11.77
CA ILE A 456 0.20 41.53 10.44
C ILE A 456 -1.20 42.12 10.41
N ALA A 457 -1.81 42.39 11.57
CA ALA A 457 -3.15 42.99 11.68
C ALA A 457 -3.31 44.31 10.90
N SER A 458 -2.23 45.10 10.75
CA SER A 458 -2.24 46.36 10.00
C SER A 458 -2.20 46.18 8.47
N CYS A 459 -1.94 44.98 7.95
CA CYS A 459 -1.85 44.70 6.51
C CYS A 459 -3.22 44.45 5.85
N ALA A 460 -4.30 44.98 6.44
CA ALA A 460 -5.70 44.94 5.98
C ALA A 460 -6.45 43.60 5.99
N MET A 461 -5.79 42.44 6.24
CA MET A 461 -6.46 41.22 6.75
C MET A 461 -5.65 40.34 7.70
N GLY A 462 -4.34 40.56 7.87
CA GLY A 462 -3.51 40.00 8.94
C GLY A 462 -3.60 38.49 9.13
N SER A 463 -4.48 38.05 10.03
CA SER A 463 -4.62 36.66 10.47
C SER A 463 -6.07 36.23 10.59
N ILE A 464 -6.34 34.94 10.33
CA ILE A 464 -7.60 34.27 10.68
C ILE A 464 -7.41 33.44 11.93
N LYS A 465 -8.42 33.38 12.80
CA LYS A 465 -8.43 32.50 13.97
C LYS A 465 -9.14 31.19 13.64
N TYR A 466 -8.45 30.08 13.82
CA TYR A 466 -9.03 28.74 13.63
C TYR A 466 -9.87 28.31 14.85
N PRO A 467 -10.73 27.28 14.73
CA PRO A 467 -11.60 26.84 15.83
C PRO A 467 -10.87 26.39 17.10
N ASP A 468 -9.60 25.99 16.97
CA ASP A 468 -8.70 25.64 18.07
C ASP A 468 -8.07 26.87 18.76
N GLY A 469 -8.40 28.08 18.29
CA GLY A 469 -7.98 29.35 18.84
C GLY A 469 -6.65 29.88 18.31
N THR A 470 -5.94 29.15 17.45
CA THR A 470 -4.68 29.60 16.86
C THR A 470 -4.90 30.60 15.74
N ASP A 471 -3.96 31.54 15.59
CA ASP A 471 -3.99 32.52 14.51
C ASP A 471 -3.15 32.02 13.33
N HIS A 472 -3.62 32.27 12.10
CA HIS A 472 -3.04 31.79 10.86
C HIS A 472 -2.91 32.94 9.87
N VAL A 473 -1.88 32.93 9.03
CA VAL A 473 -1.70 33.99 8.01
C VAL A 473 -2.77 33.86 6.94
N ALA A 474 -3.45 34.95 6.64
CA ALA A 474 -4.52 35.01 5.64
C ALA A 474 -4.11 35.82 4.41
N PHE A 475 -4.49 35.33 3.24
CA PHE A 475 -4.32 35.98 1.94
C PHE A 475 -5.71 36.28 1.37
N ARG A 476 -5.93 37.55 1.03
CA ARG A 476 -7.08 37.96 0.23
C ARG A 476 -6.61 38.38 -1.14
N PHE A 477 -7.43 38.09 -2.13
CA PHE A 477 -7.14 38.40 -3.51
C PHE A 477 -8.15 39.40 -4.06
N ASP A 478 -7.65 40.47 -4.66
CA ASP A 478 -8.43 41.38 -5.47
C ASP A 478 -8.42 40.89 -6.92
N LYS A 479 -9.60 40.78 -7.53
CA LYS A 479 -9.73 40.38 -8.93
C LYS A 479 -9.55 41.59 -9.86
N SER A 480 -8.64 41.48 -10.84
CA SER A 480 -8.46 42.45 -11.91
C SER A 480 -8.37 41.70 -13.25
N GLY A 481 -9.47 41.70 -13.99
CA GLY A 481 -9.62 40.82 -15.17
C GLY A 481 -9.44 39.36 -14.78
N ASP A 482 -8.48 38.69 -15.42
CA ASP A 482 -8.12 37.29 -15.16
C ASP A 482 -7.01 37.13 -14.10
N THR A 483 -6.62 38.21 -13.42
CA THR A 483 -5.56 38.19 -12.40
C THR A 483 -6.16 38.35 -11.00
N TRP A 484 -5.81 37.42 -10.11
CA TRP A 484 -6.02 37.48 -8.67
C TRP A 484 -4.78 38.05 -8.01
N ILE A 485 -4.91 39.24 -7.45
CA ILE A 485 -3.80 40.01 -6.89
C ILE A 485 -3.84 39.89 -5.37
N VAL A 486 -2.78 39.36 -4.76
CA VAL A 486 -2.65 39.32 -3.29
C VAL A 486 -2.62 40.74 -2.74
N SER A 487 -3.62 41.10 -1.95
CA SER A 487 -3.69 42.42 -1.31
C SER A 487 -2.57 42.57 -0.27
N ASN A 488 -1.81 43.67 -0.32
CA ASN A 488 -0.76 44.03 0.65
C ASN A 488 0.33 42.96 0.88
N ALA A 489 0.68 42.18 -0.14
CA ALA A 489 1.71 41.12 -0.04
C ALA A 489 3.04 41.63 0.55
N SER A 490 3.51 42.81 0.12
CA SER A 490 4.74 43.43 0.61
C SER A 490 4.71 43.74 2.12
N CYS A 491 3.55 44.15 2.66
CA CYS A 491 3.35 44.36 4.09
C CYS A 491 3.44 43.05 4.88
N LEU A 492 2.74 42.01 4.41
CA LEU A 492 2.75 40.68 5.03
C LEU A 492 4.18 40.09 5.06
N ILE A 493 4.87 40.11 3.93
CA ILE A 493 6.25 39.60 3.80
C ILE A 493 7.19 40.32 4.79
N SER A 494 7.02 41.64 4.96
CA SER A 494 7.88 42.45 5.84
C SER A 494 7.59 42.24 7.33
N ALA A 495 6.34 41.92 7.68
CA ALA A 495 5.90 41.76 9.06
C ALA A 495 6.08 40.32 9.61
N LEU A 496 6.30 39.34 8.73
CA LEU A 496 6.37 37.92 9.08
C LEU A 496 7.82 37.42 9.32
N PRO A 497 8.00 36.37 10.14
CA PRO A 497 9.28 35.69 10.30
C PRO A 497 9.79 35.11 8.97
N LYS A 498 11.11 35.02 8.80
CA LYS A 498 11.79 34.62 7.54
C LYS A 498 11.16 33.42 6.82
N LYS A 499 10.78 32.36 7.56
CA LYS A 499 10.17 31.15 6.96
C LYS A 499 8.74 31.39 6.47
N GLU A 500 7.91 32.05 7.27
CA GLU A 500 6.53 32.42 6.91
C GLU A 500 6.54 33.41 5.73
N ALA A 501 7.41 34.42 5.79
CA ALA A 501 7.60 35.39 4.70
C ALA A 501 8.04 34.73 3.39
N ALA A 502 8.90 33.70 3.44
CA ALA A 502 9.30 32.95 2.25
C ALA A 502 8.13 32.17 1.63
N VAL A 503 7.25 31.59 2.44
CA VAL A 503 6.04 30.91 1.95
C VAL A 503 5.06 31.92 1.36
N VAL A 504 4.82 33.04 2.03
CA VAL A 504 3.93 34.11 1.53
C VAL A 504 4.43 34.62 0.18
N ARG A 505 5.73 34.88 0.05
CA ARG A 505 6.35 35.28 -1.22
C ARG A 505 6.14 34.20 -2.29
N PHE A 506 6.38 32.95 -1.96
CA PHE A 506 6.19 31.84 -2.89
C PHE A 506 4.74 31.71 -3.37
N VAL A 507 3.75 31.80 -2.49
CA VAL A 507 2.34 31.77 -2.88
C VAL A 507 1.99 32.97 -3.76
N ALA A 508 2.53 34.15 -3.47
CA ALA A 508 2.22 35.36 -4.24
C ALA A 508 2.88 35.40 -5.63
N GLU A 509 4.06 34.79 -5.79
CA GLU A 509 4.88 34.88 -7.01
C GLU A 509 4.90 33.58 -7.83
N HIS A 510 4.66 32.43 -7.20
CA HIS A 510 4.90 31.09 -7.78
C HIS A 510 3.75 30.10 -7.56
N PHE A 511 2.52 30.57 -7.27
CA PHE A 511 1.37 29.65 -7.21
C PHE A 511 1.09 28.96 -8.55
N SER A 512 1.47 29.56 -9.68
CA SER A 512 1.44 28.89 -10.99
C SER A 512 2.26 27.60 -11.01
N ASP A 513 3.39 27.55 -10.29
CA ASP A 513 4.24 26.36 -10.24
C ASP A 513 3.57 25.24 -9.45
N VAL A 514 2.81 25.59 -8.40
CA VAL A 514 1.93 24.63 -7.70
C VAL A 514 0.91 24.06 -8.67
N ALA A 515 0.22 24.91 -9.43
CA ALA A 515 -0.81 24.49 -10.37
C ALA A 515 -0.26 23.64 -11.52
N VAL A 516 0.83 24.05 -12.14
CA VAL A 516 1.53 23.28 -13.18
C VAL A 516 2.01 21.95 -12.62
N GLY A 517 2.55 21.91 -11.41
CA GLY A 517 2.94 20.67 -10.74
C GLY A 517 1.77 19.69 -10.62
N MET A 518 0.62 20.18 -10.12
CA MET A 518 -0.59 19.37 -9.97
C MET A 518 -1.21 18.90 -11.28
N VAL A 519 -1.13 19.70 -12.35
CA VAL A 519 -1.60 19.27 -13.68
C VAL A 519 -0.62 18.25 -14.27
N THR A 520 0.68 18.49 -14.14
CA THR A 520 1.74 17.63 -14.70
C THR A 520 1.77 16.25 -14.05
N ASP A 521 1.59 16.16 -12.73
CA ASP A 521 1.54 14.88 -12.01
C ASP A 521 0.13 14.29 -11.89
N GLY A 522 -0.86 14.98 -12.46
CA GLY A 522 -2.26 14.55 -12.52
C GLY A 522 -3.02 14.67 -11.19
N SER A 523 -2.42 15.20 -10.12
CA SER A 523 -3.10 15.38 -8.83
C SER A 523 -4.27 16.35 -8.92
N VAL A 524 -4.31 17.24 -9.92
CA VAL A 524 -5.47 18.09 -10.22
C VAL A 524 -6.74 17.27 -10.42
N ASN A 525 -6.65 16.10 -11.03
CA ASN A 525 -7.82 15.24 -11.30
C ASN A 525 -8.37 14.58 -10.03
N LEU A 526 -7.59 14.60 -8.95
CA LEU A 526 -7.94 14.02 -7.66
C LEU A 526 -8.63 15.02 -6.72
N LEU A 527 -8.65 16.31 -7.08
CA LEU A 527 -9.32 17.33 -6.28
C LEU A 527 -10.81 17.03 -6.16
N THR A 528 -11.36 17.11 -4.96
CA THR A 528 -12.75 16.76 -4.66
C THR A 528 -13.74 17.70 -5.36
N PHE A 529 -13.43 19.00 -5.43
CA PHE A 529 -14.34 20.00 -5.98
C PHE A 529 -13.97 20.42 -7.40
N ASP A 530 -14.95 20.38 -8.32
CA ASP A 530 -14.79 20.84 -9.71
C ASP A 530 -14.32 22.28 -9.83
N VAL A 531 -14.81 23.17 -8.94
CA VAL A 531 -14.38 24.56 -8.93
C VAL A 531 -12.88 24.71 -8.64
N MET A 532 -12.33 23.82 -7.79
CA MET A 532 -10.91 23.82 -7.46
C MET A 532 -10.10 23.23 -8.62
N ARG A 533 -10.61 22.19 -9.29
CA ARG A 533 -10.04 21.69 -10.55
C ARG A 533 -9.97 22.78 -11.61
N ASN A 534 -11.04 23.56 -11.75
CA ASN A 534 -11.13 24.67 -12.69
C ASN A 534 -10.11 25.77 -12.36
N LEU A 535 -10.01 26.20 -11.09
CA LEU A 535 -9.02 27.18 -10.66
C LEU A 535 -7.59 26.70 -10.99
N VAL A 536 -7.23 25.49 -10.56
CA VAL A 536 -5.87 24.96 -10.74
C VAL A 536 -5.55 24.79 -12.23
N GLY A 537 -6.45 24.20 -13.01
CA GLY A 537 -6.26 24.01 -14.45
C GLY A 537 -6.02 25.33 -15.19
N ARG A 538 -6.84 26.35 -14.93
CA ARG A 538 -6.74 27.67 -15.58
C ARG A 538 -5.50 28.45 -15.13
N VAL A 539 -5.07 28.29 -13.88
CA VAL A 539 -3.81 28.88 -13.43
C VAL A 539 -2.61 28.20 -14.09
N ALA A 540 -2.65 26.88 -14.27
CA ALA A 540 -1.56 26.13 -14.88
C ALA A 540 -1.33 26.48 -16.37
N THR A 541 -2.39 26.86 -17.09
CA THR A 541 -2.31 27.33 -18.49
C THR A 541 -2.11 28.84 -18.64
N GLY A 542 -2.17 29.59 -17.54
CA GLY A 542 -2.07 31.05 -17.53
C GLY A 542 -3.34 31.80 -17.96
N GLU A 543 -4.46 31.09 -18.14
CA GLU A 543 -5.80 31.68 -18.33
C GLU A 543 -6.26 32.45 -17.10
N LEU A 544 -5.86 32.02 -15.90
CA LEU A 544 -5.94 32.79 -14.67
C LEU A 544 -4.53 33.04 -14.14
N LYS A 545 -4.31 34.21 -13.54
CA LYS A 545 -3.02 34.55 -12.95
C LYS A 545 -3.17 34.80 -11.47
N ILE A 546 -2.22 34.33 -10.69
CA ILE A 546 -2.03 34.77 -9.30
C ILE A 546 -0.78 35.64 -9.27
N ALA A 547 -0.90 36.83 -8.72
CA ALA A 547 0.20 37.79 -8.67
C ALA A 547 0.22 38.53 -7.33
N ALA A 548 1.40 39.03 -6.96
CA ALA A 548 1.55 40.00 -5.89
C ALA A 548 1.41 41.43 -6.43
N ARG A 549 0.97 42.37 -5.59
CA ARG A 549 1.09 43.81 -5.82
C ARG A 549 2.30 44.40 -5.09
#